data_AF-A0A958IVU1-F1
#
_entry.id   AF-A0A958IVU1-F1
#
_cell.length_a   1.000
_cell.length_b   1.000
_cell.length_c   1.000
_cell.angle_alpha   90.00
_cell.angle_beta   90.00
_cell.angle_gamma   90.00
#
_symmetry.space_group_name_H-M   'P 1'
#
loop_
_entity.id
_entity.type
_entity.pdbx_description
1 polymer ?
#
loop_
_entity_poly.entity_id
_entity_poly.type
_entity_poly.pdbx_seq_one_letter_code
_entity_poly.pdbx_strand_id
1 'polypeptide(L)' 'MQNIKNTKPWSESPWGQWTRKDSEDLIILYLNDYYNTLDDYFLKEALQIAKEDGIDIEPVMRRVRFQLS' A
#
# COMPACT_ATOMS: atom_id res chain seq x y z
N MET A 1 -4.18 -13.83 -40.21
CA MET A 1 -4.55 -12.92 -39.10
C MET A 1 -5.13 -13.78 -37.98
N GLN A 2 -4.34 -14.06 -36.95
CA GLN A 2 -4.82 -14.80 -35.77
C GLN A 2 -5.34 -13.80 -34.73
N ASN A 3 -6.59 -14.00 -34.31
CA ASN A 3 -7.29 -13.21 -33.30
C ASN A 3 -6.58 -13.36 -31.94
N ILE A 4 -5.95 -12.29 -31.47
CA ILE A 4 -5.37 -12.20 -30.12
C ILE A 4 -6.51 -11.86 -29.15
N LYS A 5 -7.40 -12.82 -28.90
CA LYS A 5 -8.43 -12.72 -27.86
C LYS A 5 -8.15 -13.79 -26.82
N ASN A 6 -7.11 -13.58 -26.00
CA ASN A 6 -6.93 -14.38 -24.79
C ASN A 6 -6.04 -13.73 -23.73
N THR A 7 -6.18 -12.41 -23.52
CA THR A 7 -5.75 -11.82 -22.25
C THR A 7 -6.84 -12.10 -21.23
N LYS A 8 -6.63 -13.13 -20.40
CA LYS A 8 -7.48 -13.40 -19.23
C LYS A 8 -7.68 -12.10 -18.44
N PRO A 9 -8.89 -11.81 -17.95
CA PRO A 9 -9.10 -10.67 -17.09
C PRO A 9 -8.19 -10.78 -15.87
N TRP A 10 -7.62 -9.66 -15.43
CA TRP A 10 -6.72 -9.53 -14.27
C TRP A 10 -7.28 -10.17 -12.97
N SER A 11 -8.58 -10.47 -12.96
CA SER A 11 -9.31 -11.17 -11.90
C SER A 11 -8.95 -12.64 -11.70
N GLU A 12 -8.15 -13.25 -12.60
CA GLU A 12 -7.67 -14.65 -12.46
C GLU A 12 -6.20 -14.75 -12.01
N SER A 13 -5.62 -13.68 -11.46
CA SER A 13 -4.29 -13.75 -10.85
C SER A 13 -4.29 -14.72 -9.66
N PRO A 14 -3.31 -15.65 -9.55
CA PRO A 14 -3.19 -16.57 -8.41
C PRO A 14 -2.78 -15.85 -7.11
N TRP A 15 -2.38 -14.59 -7.24
CA TRP A 15 -2.20 -13.65 -6.14
C TRP A 15 -3.56 -13.04 -5.89
N GLY A 16 -4.17 -13.33 -4.74
CA GLY A 16 -5.51 -12.86 -4.37
C GLY A 16 -5.71 -11.38 -4.67
N GLN A 17 -6.95 -10.98 -4.95
CA GLN A 17 -7.28 -9.58 -5.25
C GLN A 17 -6.70 -8.68 -4.15
N TRP A 18 -5.88 -7.71 -4.56
CA TRP A 18 -5.34 -6.69 -3.67
C TRP A 18 -6.48 -6.01 -2.93
N THR A 19 -6.47 -6.12 -1.60
CA THR A 19 -7.51 -5.60 -0.73
C THR A 19 -7.06 -4.28 -0.10
N ARG A 20 -8.03 -3.49 0.38
CA ARG A 20 -7.76 -2.31 1.20
C ARG A 20 -6.87 -2.65 2.43
N LYS A 21 -6.99 -3.87 2.97
CA LYS A 21 -6.18 -4.30 4.10
C LYS A 21 -4.71 -4.48 3.73
N ASP A 22 -4.44 -4.97 2.52
CA ASP A 22 -3.07 -5.10 1.99
C ASP A 22 -2.41 -3.73 1.83
N SER A 23 -3.17 -2.74 1.36
CA SER A 23 -2.74 -1.34 1.30
C SER A 23 -2.43 -0.77 2.68
N GLU A 24 -3.31 -0.96 3.66
CA GLU A 24 -3.08 -0.51 5.03
C GLU A 24 -1.83 -1.14 5.64
N ASP A 25 -1.58 -2.43 5.38
CA ASP A 25 -0.38 -3.13 5.85
C ASP A 25 0.90 -2.60 5.19
N LEU A 26 0.86 -2.32 3.88
CA LEU A 26 1.99 -1.74 3.17
C LEU A 26 2.29 -0.30 3.64
N ILE A 27 1.25 0.50 3.89
CA ILE A 27 1.39 1.83 4.49
C ILE A 27 2.09 1.73 5.85
N ILE A 28 1.70 0.78 6.70
CA ILE A 28 2.34 0.57 8.01
C ILE A 28 3.81 0.22 7.85
N LEU A 29 4.16 -0.66 6.90
CA LEU A 29 5.55 -1.03 6.62
C LEU A 29 6.38 0.22 6.28
N TYR A 30 5.92 1.01 5.32
CA TYR A 30 6.61 2.24 4.93
C TYR A 30 6.70 3.26 6.06
N LEU A 31 5.65 3.42 6.87
CA LEU A 31 5.70 4.34 8.01
C LEU A 31 6.70 3.88 9.08
N ASN A 32 6.84 2.57 9.32
CA ASN A 32 7.88 2.05 10.22
C ASN A 32 9.27 2.38 9.69
N ASP A 33 9.53 2.13 8.40
CA ASP A 33 10.82 2.45 7.78
C ASP A 33 11.11 3.95 7.83
N TYR A 34 10.09 4.79 7.58
CA TYR A 34 10.19 6.24 7.75
C TYR A 34 10.56 6.62 9.18
N TYR A 35 9.89 6.09 10.21
CA TYR A 35 10.22 6.46 11.60
C TYR A 35 11.58 5.93 12.06
N ASN A 36 12.06 4.82 11.48
CA ASN A 36 13.39 4.27 11.78
C ASN A 36 14.53 5.02 11.08
N THR A 37 14.30 5.50 9.86
CA THR A 37 15.35 6.08 9.00
C THR A 37 15.26 7.59 8.82
N LEU A 38 14.07 8.15 9.04
CA LEU A 38 13.68 9.53 8.68
C LEU A 38 13.85 9.84 7.19
N ASP A 39 13.79 8.81 6.33
CA ASP A 39 13.83 8.99 4.87
C ASP A 39 12.44 9.31 4.30
N ASP A 40 12.29 10.53 3.77
CA ASP A 40 11.06 11.04 3.15
C ASP A 40 10.56 10.18 1.97
N TYR A 41 11.41 9.35 1.36
CA TYR A 41 10.98 8.41 0.33
C TYR A 41 9.86 7.51 0.85
N PHE A 42 10.02 6.90 2.03
CA PHE A 42 9.03 6.00 2.59
C PHE A 42 7.74 6.72 2.98
N LEU A 43 7.85 7.96 3.47
CA LEU A 43 6.67 8.78 3.76
C LEU A 43 5.87 9.09 2.49
N LYS A 44 6.55 9.39 1.37
CA LYS A 44 5.89 9.65 0.08
C LYS A 44 5.16 8.43 -0.45
N GLU A 45 5.77 7.26 -0.38
CA GLU A 45 5.13 6.00 -0.80
C GLU A 45 3.87 5.71 0.04
N ALA A 46 3.96 5.84 1.37
CA ALA A 46 2.82 5.68 2.26
C ALA A 46 1.67 6.64 1.93
N LEU A 47 1.99 7.92 1.67
CA LEU A 47 1.01 8.95 1.30
C LEU A 47 0.36 8.65 -0.06
N GLN A 48 1.14 8.17 -1.04
CA GLN A 48 0.65 7.86 -2.37
C GLN A 48 -0.35 6.69 -2.33
N ILE A 49 -0.01 5.60 -1.65
CA ILE A 49 -0.91 4.44 -1.50
C ILE A 49 -2.19 4.84 -0.77
N ALA A 50 -2.07 5.62 0.31
CA ALA A 50 -3.22 6.07 1.06
C ALA A 50 -4.18 6.93 0.21
N LYS A 51 -3.62 7.78 -0.66
CA LYS A 51 -4.39 8.59 -1.59
C LYS A 51 -5.09 7.75 -2.66
N GLU A 52 -4.40 6.77 -3.23
CA GLU A 52 -4.96 5.91 -4.28
C GLU A 52 -6.11 5.04 -3.77
N ASP A 53 -5.99 4.51 -2.55
CA ASP A 53 -6.97 3.58 -1.97
C ASP A 53 -7.98 4.24 -1.03
N GLY A 54 -7.95 5.58 -0.90
CA GLY A 54 -8.88 6.33 -0.06
C GLY A 54 -8.78 5.95 1.42
N ILE A 55 -7.55 5.78 1.90
CA ILE A 55 -7.23 5.49 3.29
C ILE A 55 -6.88 6.80 3.99
N ASP A 56 -7.56 7.07 5.10
CA ASP A 56 -7.16 8.16 5.99
C ASP A 56 -5.85 7.77 6.69
N ILE A 57 -4.76 8.42 6.30
CA ILE A 57 -3.42 8.10 6.76
C ILE A 57 -3.12 8.63 8.16
N GLU A 58 -3.82 9.67 8.63
CA GLU A 58 -3.53 10.28 9.94
C GLU A 58 -3.70 9.30 11.11
N PRO A 59 -4.80 8.52 11.20
CA PRO A 59 -4.94 7.48 12.22
C PRO A 59 -3.85 6.41 12.13
N VAL A 60 -3.43 6.04 10.92
CA VAL A 60 -2.40 5.01 10.68
C VAL A 60 -1.05 5.50 11.16
N MET A 61 -0.64 6.72 10.79
CA MET A 61 0.58 7.37 11.28
C MET A 61 0.62 7.45 12.79
N ARG A 62 -0.51 7.83 13.40
CA ARG A 62 -0.64 7.89 14.86
C ARG A 62 -0.40 6.52 15.49
N ARG A 63 -1.04 5.48 14.97
CA ARG A 63 -0.89 4.09 15.46
C ARG A 63 0.57 3.64 15.40
N VAL A 64 1.22 3.82 14.25
CA VAL A 64 2.61 3.36 14.06
C VAL A 64 3.58 4.12 14.96
N ARG A 65 3.44 5.45 15.07
CA ARG A 65 4.32 6.28 15.92
C ARG A 65 4.30 5.85 17.39
N PHE A 66 3.12 5.52 17.92
CA PHE A 66 2.97 5.12 19.33
C PHE A 66 3.30 3.65 19.59
N GLN A 67 3.44 2.81 18.56
CA GLN A 67 3.98 1.45 18.72
C GLN A 67 5.50 1.44 18.93
N LEU A 68 6.19 2.50 18.49
CA LEU A 68 7.63 2.69 18.65
C LEU A 68 8.00 3.41 19.97
N SER A 69 6.99 3.83 20.76
CA SER A 69 7.15 4.51 22.06
C SER A 69 7.13 3.51 23.21
#